data_AF-A0A316WC03-F1
#
_entry.id   AF-A0A316WC03-F1
#
_cell.length_a   1.000
_cell.length_b   1.000
_cell.length_c   1.000
_cell.angle_alpha   90.00
_cell.angle_beta   90.00
_cell.angle_gamma   90.00
#
_symmetry.space_group_name_H-M   'P 1'
#
loop_
_entity.id
_entity.type
_entity.pdbx_description
1 polymer ?
#
loop_
_entity_poly.entity_id
_entity_poly.type
_entity_poly.pdbx_seq_one_letter_code
_entity_poly.pdbx_strand_id
1 'polypeptide(L)'
;MLVLVIGDLHLPHRAHDLPSKFRKLLVPGKIQQIICTGNVCDKDTYDYLRTLAADVHVVKGDWDENPHFPTSLLLHHPPLRIGVLHGHQVVPAGDADALAGVARAMDADILLSGHTHRFEAFETEGRFFINPGSATGAWSAVWPLMKEEPEKAREASEAEQEKKADAKEEEEATKKSPEGDAAQQTKTEVTQETQKDAADRKTTSEDVKEDGSETGAEAKSGDDDDDDEEEKEPPVEPTAAPDPTPSFALLDIQGAVVVTYVYQLIDGEVKVEKIEYRKAINNGPDFRY
;
A
#
# COMPACT_ATOMS: atom_id res chain seq x y z
N MET A 1 -27.97 11.19 4.90
CA MET A 1 -28.22 9.75 5.12
C MET A 1 -26.89 9.02 4.99
N LEU A 2 -26.49 8.27 6.02
CA LEU A 2 -25.21 7.58 6.08
C LEU A 2 -25.28 6.20 5.40
N VAL A 3 -24.52 6.07 4.31
CA VAL A 3 -24.31 4.83 3.54
C VAL A 3 -22.86 4.39 3.69
N LEU A 4 -22.63 3.13 4.04
CA LEU A 4 -21.29 2.53 3.97
C LEU A 4 -21.03 2.04 2.54
N VAL A 5 -19.89 2.43 1.96
CA VAL A 5 -19.35 1.84 0.74
C VAL A 5 -18.10 1.05 1.09
N ILE A 6 -18.10 -0.24 0.76
CA ILE A 6 -17.11 -1.23 1.18
C ILE A 6 -16.91 -2.25 0.05
N GLY A 7 -15.80 -2.98 0.03
CA GLY A 7 -15.57 -4.00 -0.99
C GLY A 7 -14.19 -4.65 -0.92
N ASP A 8 -13.93 -5.53 -1.89
CA ASP A 8 -12.67 -6.27 -2.05
C ASP A 8 -12.14 -6.84 -0.74
N LEU A 9 -13.03 -7.51 -0.01
CA LEU A 9 -12.73 -8.07 1.31
C LEU A 9 -11.91 -9.36 1.18
N HIS A 10 -12.22 -10.19 0.17
CA HIS A 10 -11.54 -11.46 -0.13
C HIS A 10 -11.35 -12.36 1.10
N LEU A 11 -12.38 -12.45 1.95
CA LEU A 11 -12.38 -13.32 3.13
C LEU A 11 -12.88 -14.73 2.74
N PRO A 12 -12.24 -15.83 3.17
CA PRO A 12 -10.94 -15.95 3.86
C PRO A 12 -9.74 -16.05 2.88
N HIS A 13 -9.93 -15.83 1.58
CA HIS A 13 -8.99 -16.21 0.52
C HIS A 13 -7.69 -15.38 0.44
N ARG A 14 -7.75 -14.07 0.70
CA ARG A 14 -6.58 -13.16 0.68
C ARG A 14 -6.36 -12.42 2.01
N ALA A 15 -7.36 -12.40 2.88
CA ALA A 15 -7.27 -11.86 4.23
C ALA A 15 -8.04 -12.76 5.22
N HIS A 16 -7.70 -12.69 6.51
CA HIS A 16 -8.36 -13.48 7.55
C HIS A 16 -9.57 -12.76 8.19
N ASP A 17 -9.50 -11.44 8.35
CA ASP A 17 -10.56 -10.65 9.01
C ASP A 17 -10.43 -9.16 8.63
N LEU A 18 -11.47 -8.36 8.87
CA LEU A 18 -11.36 -6.91 8.80
C LEU A 18 -10.46 -6.36 9.92
N PRO A 19 -9.66 -5.30 9.68
CA PRO A 19 -8.82 -4.70 10.70
C PRO A 19 -9.58 -4.31 11.97
N SER A 20 -9.01 -4.61 13.13
CA SER A 20 -9.69 -4.45 14.43
C SER A 20 -10.08 -2.99 14.76
N LYS A 21 -9.41 -1.99 14.16
CA LYS A 21 -9.83 -0.59 14.25
C LYS A 21 -11.07 -0.30 13.41
N PHE A 22 -11.22 -0.91 12.23
CA PHE A 22 -12.41 -0.77 11.37
C PHE A 22 -13.64 -1.45 11.97
N ARG A 23 -13.52 -2.68 12.50
CA ARG A 23 -14.62 -3.37 13.20
C ARG A 23 -15.15 -2.57 14.42
N LYS A 24 -14.34 -1.69 15.03
CA LYS A 24 -14.76 -0.78 16.11
C LYS A 24 -15.48 0.49 15.62
N LEU A 25 -15.31 0.87 14.36
CA LEU A 25 -15.99 2.01 13.73
C LEU A 25 -17.33 1.60 13.11
N LEU A 26 -17.37 0.40 12.51
CA LEU A 26 -18.55 -0.24 11.94
C LEU A 26 -19.50 -0.75 13.05
N VAL A 27 -20.15 0.18 13.75
CA VAL A 27 -21.11 -0.12 14.81
C VAL A 27 -22.54 -0.14 14.24
N PRO A 28 -23.33 -1.21 14.49
CA PRO A 28 -24.73 -1.29 14.05
C PRO A 28 -25.57 -0.06 14.42
N GLY A 29 -26.52 0.30 13.54
CA GLY A 29 -27.48 1.38 13.76
C GLY A 29 -26.98 2.80 13.50
N LYS A 30 -25.67 3.03 13.32
CA LYS A 30 -25.15 4.31 12.78
C LYS A 30 -25.32 4.42 11.26
N ILE A 31 -25.21 3.30 10.57
CA ILE A 31 -25.28 3.16 9.11
C ILE A 31 -26.73 2.80 8.75
N GLN A 32 -27.32 3.48 7.76
CA GLN A 32 -28.68 3.17 7.30
C GLN A 32 -28.69 2.10 6.21
N GLN A 33 -27.68 2.15 5.33
CA GLN A 33 -27.57 1.32 4.14
C GLN A 33 -26.11 0.94 3.90
N ILE A 34 -25.88 -0.25 3.34
CA ILE A 34 -24.55 -0.71 2.90
C ILE A 34 -24.60 -0.95 1.39
N ILE A 35 -23.57 -0.49 0.69
CA ILE A 35 -23.27 -0.81 -0.70
C ILE A 35 -21.92 -1.53 -0.71
N CYS A 36 -21.93 -2.80 -1.09
CA CYS A 36 -20.72 -3.57 -1.32
C CYS A 36 -20.41 -3.62 -2.83
N THR A 37 -19.19 -3.22 -3.22
CA THR A 37 -18.73 -3.31 -4.62
C THR A 37 -18.41 -4.76 -5.04
N GLY A 38 -18.38 -5.71 -4.11
CA GLY A 38 -18.20 -7.14 -4.36
C GLY A 38 -16.93 -7.72 -3.73
N ASN A 39 -16.60 -8.95 -4.11
CA ASN A 39 -15.53 -9.76 -3.53
C ASN A 39 -15.69 -9.91 -2.01
N VAL A 40 -16.91 -10.28 -1.60
CA VAL A 40 -17.23 -10.72 -0.24
C VAL A 40 -16.76 -12.17 -0.06
N CYS A 41 -16.93 -12.98 -1.09
CA CYS A 41 -16.62 -14.42 -1.19
C CYS A 41 -17.42 -15.31 -0.22
N ASP A 42 -17.22 -15.16 1.09
CA ASP A 42 -17.81 -16.06 2.09
C ASP A 42 -19.18 -15.59 2.63
N LYS A 43 -19.95 -16.56 3.15
CA LYS A 43 -21.31 -16.33 3.66
C LYS A 43 -21.31 -15.62 5.03
N ASP A 44 -20.30 -15.84 5.86
CA ASP A 44 -20.28 -15.32 7.22
C ASP A 44 -19.90 -13.83 7.24
N THR A 45 -19.06 -13.36 6.30
CA THR A 45 -18.86 -11.93 6.02
C THR A 45 -20.13 -11.28 5.46
N TYR A 46 -20.88 -11.94 4.57
CA TYR A 46 -22.17 -11.42 4.09
C TYR A 46 -23.18 -11.27 5.24
N ASP A 47 -23.32 -12.29 6.10
CA ASP A 47 -24.19 -12.22 7.27
C ASP A 47 -23.69 -11.17 8.28
N TYR A 48 -22.37 -10.99 8.46
CA TYR A 48 -21.80 -9.91 9.26
C TYR A 48 -22.22 -8.52 8.74
N LEU A 49 -22.09 -8.25 7.43
CA LEU A 49 -22.59 -7.00 6.84
C LEU A 49 -24.09 -6.80 7.11
N ARG A 50 -24.88 -7.87 7.06
CA ARG A 50 -26.31 -7.88 7.42
C ARG A 50 -26.61 -7.65 8.91
N THR A 51 -25.63 -7.78 9.81
CA THR A 51 -25.79 -7.34 11.22
C THR A 51 -25.55 -5.83 11.41
N LEU A 52 -24.84 -5.18 10.48
CA LEU A 52 -24.48 -3.77 10.58
C LEU A 52 -25.61 -2.82 10.13
N ALA A 53 -26.33 -3.18 9.06
CA ALA A 53 -27.46 -2.41 8.52
C ALA A 53 -28.57 -3.33 8.00
N ALA A 54 -29.80 -2.81 7.96
CA ALA A 54 -30.97 -3.55 7.47
C ALA A 54 -31.09 -3.58 5.94
N ASP A 55 -30.57 -2.56 5.25
CA ASP A 55 -30.54 -2.47 3.79
C ASP A 55 -29.10 -2.70 3.31
N VAL A 56 -28.87 -3.81 2.60
CA VAL A 56 -27.53 -4.26 2.18
C VAL A 56 -27.57 -4.65 0.71
N HIS A 57 -26.94 -3.83 -0.12
CA HIS A 57 -26.77 -4.04 -1.54
C HIS A 57 -25.38 -4.59 -1.82
N VAL A 58 -25.27 -5.61 -2.66
CA VAL A 58 -24.00 -6.24 -3.06
C VAL A 58 -24.06 -6.46 -4.56
N VAL A 59 -23.01 -6.07 -5.27
CA VAL A 59 -22.79 -6.46 -6.68
C VAL A 59 -21.73 -7.56 -6.76
N LYS A 60 -21.75 -8.33 -7.85
CA LYS A 60 -20.90 -9.50 -8.03
C LYS A 60 -19.46 -9.12 -8.42
N GLY A 61 -18.51 -9.43 -7.53
CA GLY A 61 -17.08 -9.44 -7.82
C GLY A 61 -16.62 -10.67 -8.61
N ASP A 62 -15.35 -10.69 -9.00
CA ASP A 62 -14.74 -11.79 -9.76
C ASP A 62 -14.50 -13.06 -8.92
N TRP A 63 -14.48 -12.94 -7.59
CA TRP A 63 -14.36 -14.05 -6.61
C TRP A 63 -15.67 -14.40 -5.90
N ASP A 64 -16.77 -13.69 -6.15
CA ASP A 64 -18.07 -14.03 -5.57
C ASP A 64 -18.73 -15.20 -6.34
N GLU A 65 -18.72 -16.41 -5.79
CA GLU A 65 -19.39 -17.55 -6.43
C GLU A 65 -20.93 -17.42 -6.47
N ASN A 66 -21.51 -16.66 -5.54
CA ASN A 66 -22.97 -16.54 -5.37
C ASN A 66 -23.68 -16.06 -6.65
N PRO A 67 -24.60 -16.85 -7.24
CA PRO A 67 -25.31 -16.48 -8.47
C PRO A 67 -26.43 -15.46 -8.27
N HIS A 68 -26.78 -15.11 -7.02
CA HIS A 68 -27.83 -14.13 -6.73
C HIS A 68 -27.34 -12.68 -6.68
N PHE A 69 -26.02 -12.44 -6.67
CA PHE A 69 -25.48 -11.09 -6.72
C PHE A 69 -25.51 -10.55 -8.17
N PRO A 70 -26.12 -9.38 -8.44
CA PRO A 70 -26.15 -8.79 -9.77
C PRO A 70 -24.79 -8.24 -10.18
N THR A 71 -24.42 -8.32 -11.46
CA THR A 71 -23.14 -7.80 -11.99
C THR A 71 -23.00 -6.28 -11.83
N SER A 72 -24.11 -5.56 -11.87
CA SER A 72 -24.20 -4.12 -11.57
C SER A 72 -25.58 -3.77 -11.00
N LEU A 73 -25.66 -2.63 -10.32
CA LEU A 73 -26.86 -2.14 -9.65
C LEU A 73 -26.99 -0.63 -9.83
N LEU A 74 -28.22 -0.10 -9.85
CA LEU A 74 -28.49 1.34 -9.88
C LEU A 74 -29.39 1.70 -8.69
N LEU A 75 -28.86 2.47 -7.73
CA LEU A 75 -29.54 2.89 -6.52
C LEU A 75 -30.04 4.34 -6.66
N HIS A 76 -31.32 4.55 -6.38
CA HIS A 76 -32.00 5.83 -6.58
C HIS A 76 -32.16 6.56 -5.25
N HIS A 77 -31.45 7.67 -5.09
CA HIS A 77 -31.51 8.56 -3.92
C HIS A 77 -31.82 9.99 -4.39
N PRO A 78 -33.09 10.28 -4.79
CA PRO A 78 -33.42 11.48 -5.55
C PRO A 78 -32.91 12.78 -4.91
N PRO A 79 -32.24 13.68 -5.67
CA PRO A 79 -32.09 13.72 -7.14
C PRO A 79 -30.86 12.96 -7.71
N LEU A 80 -30.18 12.12 -6.90
CA LEU A 80 -28.99 11.36 -7.29
C LEU A 80 -29.33 9.92 -7.71
N ARG A 81 -28.52 9.39 -8.62
CA ARG A 81 -28.48 7.98 -9.04
C ARG A 81 -27.06 7.45 -8.88
N ILE A 82 -26.92 6.39 -8.11
CA ILE A 82 -25.65 5.77 -7.75
C ILE A 82 -25.54 4.44 -8.49
N GLY A 83 -24.72 4.40 -9.53
CA GLY A 83 -24.35 3.16 -10.21
C GLY A 83 -23.31 2.42 -9.39
N VAL A 84 -23.44 1.09 -9.31
CA VAL A 84 -22.54 0.21 -8.56
C VAL A 84 -22.13 -0.94 -9.47
N LEU A 85 -20.84 -1.23 -9.54
CA LEU A 85 -20.27 -2.42 -10.18
C LEU A 85 -18.98 -2.82 -9.46
N HIS A 86 -18.43 -3.99 -9.77
CA HIS A 86 -17.16 -4.39 -9.18
C HIS A 86 -15.96 -3.70 -9.85
N GLY A 87 -16.00 -3.44 -11.15
CA GLY A 87 -14.91 -2.80 -11.89
C GLY A 87 -14.02 -3.77 -12.66
N HIS A 88 -14.05 -5.09 -12.36
CA HIS A 88 -13.39 -6.10 -13.22
C HIS A 88 -14.00 -6.18 -14.63
N GLN A 89 -15.19 -5.59 -14.83
CA GLN A 89 -15.85 -5.48 -16.12
C GLN A 89 -15.34 -4.29 -16.96
N VAL A 90 -14.47 -3.43 -16.40
CA VAL A 90 -13.98 -2.20 -17.02
C VAL A 90 -12.54 -2.40 -17.47
N VAL A 91 -12.28 -2.14 -18.75
CA VAL A 91 -10.96 -2.31 -19.38
C VAL A 91 -10.62 -1.04 -20.16
N PRO A 92 -9.51 -0.35 -19.85
CA PRO A 92 -8.53 -0.67 -18.80
C PRO A 92 -9.11 -0.51 -17.37
N ALA A 93 -8.58 -1.28 -16.42
CA ALA A 93 -9.04 -1.20 -15.03
C ALA A 93 -8.58 0.12 -14.38
N GLY A 94 -9.50 0.82 -13.73
CA GLY A 94 -9.25 2.14 -13.13
C GLY A 94 -9.21 3.31 -14.13
N ASP A 95 -9.38 3.07 -15.43
CA ASP A 95 -9.35 4.14 -16.44
C ASP A 95 -10.57 5.07 -16.34
N ALA A 96 -10.31 6.38 -16.29
CA ALA A 96 -11.35 7.38 -16.07
C ALA A 96 -12.33 7.51 -17.25
N ASP A 97 -11.86 7.38 -18.50
CA ASP A 97 -12.71 7.48 -19.69
C ASP A 97 -13.61 6.24 -19.85
N ALA A 98 -13.07 5.05 -19.55
CA ALA A 98 -13.82 3.79 -19.51
C ALA A 98 -14.87 3.78 -18.39
N LEU A 99 -14.51 4.24 -17.19
CA LEU A 99 -15.45 4.42 -16.07
C LEU A 99 -16.53 5.45 -16.42
N ALA A 100 -16.17 6.59 -17.04
CA ALA A 100 -17.15 7.54 -17.56
C ALA A 100 -18.03 6.92 -18.67
N GLY A 101 -17.51 6.01 -19.48
CA GLY A 101 -18.28 5.19 -20.43
C GLY A 101 -19.40 4.42 -19.74
N VAL A 102 -19.06 3.69 -18.66
CA VAL A 102 -20.03 2.92 -17.87
C VAL A 102 -21.02 3.83 -17.13
N ALA A 103 -20.57 4.93 -16.54
CA ALA A 103 -21.46 5.88 -15.85
C ALA A 103 -22.49 6.52 -16.81
N ARG A 104 -22.09 6.85 -18.05
CA ARG A 104 -23.01 7.29 -19.11
C ARG A 104 -24.01 6.18 -19.48
N ALA A 105 -23.55 4.94 -19.65
CA ALA A 105 -24.39 3.80 -20.05
C ALA A 105 -25.40 3.38 -18.96
N MET A 106 -25.06 3.52 -17.68
CA MET A 106 -25.97 3.30 -16.54
C MET A 106 -26.86 4.52 -16.22
N ASP A 107 -26.66 5.65 -16.91
CA ASP A 107 -27.22 6.96 -16.58
C ASP A 107 -27.10 7.30 -15.08
N ALA A 108 -25.88 7.09 -14.57
CA ALA A 108 -25.50 7.33 -13.19
C ALA A 108 -24.92 8.74 -13.02
N ASP A 109 -25.16 9.34 -11.84
CA ASP A 109 -24.56 10.61 -11.43
C ASP A 109 -23.31 10.39 -10.54
N ILE A 110 -23.31 9.28 -9.81
CA ILE A 110 -22.19 8.78 -9.01
C ILE A 110 -21.93 7.33 -9.43
N LEU A 111 -20.68 6.95 -9.67
CA LEU A 111 -20.28 5.57 -9.96
C LEU A 111 -19.39 5.02 -8.83
N LEU A 112 -19.77 3.85 -8.31
CA LEU A 112 -19.02 3.10 -7.30
C LEU A 112 -18.39 1.86 -7.97
N SER A 113 -17.07 1.73 -7.86
CA SER A 113 -16.27 0.63 -8.40
C SER A 113 -15.27 0.10 -7.35
N GLY A 114 -14.67 -1.06 -7.60
CA GLY A 114 -13.58 -1.64 -6.81
C GLY A 114 -12.46 -2.16 -7.71
N HIS A 115 -12.04 -3.41 -7.52
CA HIS A 115 -11.11 -4.20 -8.34
C HIS A 115 -9.64 -3.73 -8.34
N THR A 116 -9.37 -2.43 -8.39
CA THR A 116 -8.00 -1.89 -8.23
C THR A 116 -7.50 -2.00 -6.78
N HIS A 117 -8.39 -2.25 -5.82
CA HIS A 117 -8.16 -2.23 -4.36
C HIS A 117 -7.62 -0.89 -3.80
N ARG A 118 -7.43 0.13 -4.66
CA ARG A 118 -6.93 1.47 -4.30
C ARG A 118 -8.09 2.41 -4.03
N PHE A 119 -8.02 3.16 -2.93
CA PHE A 119 -8.97 4.25 -2.72
C PHE A 119 -8.76 5.33 -3.80
N GLU A 120 -9.85 5.72 -4.46
CA GLU A 120 -9.87 6.80 -5.45
C GLU A 120 -11.19 7.57 -5.33
N ALA A 121 -11.14 8.90 -5.41
CA ALA A 121 -12.34 9.71 -5.60
C ALA A 121 -12.04 10.90 -6.49
N PHE A 122 -12.79 11.05 -7.58
CA PHE A 122 -12.59 12.12 -8.56
C PHE A 122 -13.90 12.53 -9.24
N GLU A 123 -13.96 13.77 -9.73
CA GLU A 123 -15.04 14.25 -10.58
C GLU A 123 -14.61 14.24 -12.04
N THR A 124 -15.46 13.79 -12.95
CA THR A 124 -15.24 13.82 -14.40
C THR A 124 -16.58 13.95 -15.11
N GLU A 125 -16.67 14.88 -16.07
CA GLU A 125 -17.92 15.26 -16.76
C GLU A 125 -19.10 15.63 -15.83
N GLY A 126 -18.83 16.19 -14.65
CA GLY A 126 -19.88 16.50 -13.66
C GLY A 126 -20.48 15.27 -12.96
N ARG A 127 -19.88 14.09 -13.14
CA ARG A 127 -20.17 12.85 -12.40
C ARG A 127 -19.06 12.57 -11.40
N PHE A 128 -19.41 11.91 -10.30
CA PHE A 128 -18.47 11.56 -9.24
C PHE A 128 -18.14 10.07 -9.27
N PHE A 129 -16.86 9.74 -9.21
CA PHE A 129 -16.35 8.38 -9.22
C PHE A 129 -15.73 8.10 -7.87
N ILE A 130 -16.08 6.98 -7.24
CA ILE A 130 -15.55 6.57 -5.94
C ILE A 130 -15.19 5.08 -5.97
N ASN A 131 -13.95 4.78 -5.60
CA ASN A 131 -13.49 3.45 -5.27
C ASN A 131 -13.16 3.42 -3.78
N PRO A 132 -13.81 2.56 -2.96
CA PRO A 132 -13.59 2.54 -1.52
C PRO A 132 -12.22 1.94 -1.14
N GLY A 133 -11.53 1.29 -2.08
CA GLY A 133 -10.39 0.41 -1.82
C GLY A 133 -10.79 -0.94 -1.23
N SER A 134 -9.81 -1.75 -0.86
CA SER A 134 -10.04 -3.02 -0.16
C SER A 134 -10.24 -2.80 1.35
N ALA A 135 -11.38 -3.26 1.89
CA ALA A 135 -11.70 -3.13 3.32
C ALA A 135 -10.74 -3.88 4.26
N THR A 136 -10.02 -4.86 3.71
CA THR A 136 -9.10 -5.75 4.43
C THR A 136 -7.63 -5.46 4.12
N GLY A 137 -7.36 -4.71 3.05
CA GLY A 137 -6.01 -4.57 2.47
C GLY A 137 -5.54 -5.83 1.73
N ALA A 138 -6.49 -6.62 1.21
CA ALA A 138 -6.17 -7.79 0.40
C ALA A 138 -5.31 -7.40 -0.82
N TRP A 139 -4.32 -8.20 -1.17
CA TRP A 139 -3.51 -8.02 -2.38
C TRP A 139 -4.35 -8.09 -3.67
N SER A 140 -3.93 -7.40 -4.75
CA SER A 140 -4.53 -7.49 -6.09
C SER A 140 -3.49 -7.50 -7.20
N ALA A 141 -3.73 -8.26 -8.27
CA ALA A 141 -2.86 -8.28 -9.46
C ALA A 141 -2.93 -6.99 -10.31
N VAL A 142 -3.91 -6.13 -10.04
CA VAL A 142 -4.07 -4.79 -10.66
C VAL A 142 -3.42 -3.71 -9.79
N TRP A 143 -2.87 -4.06 -8.62
CA TRP A 143 -2.13 -3.12 -7.79
C TRP A 143 -0.88 -2.65 -8.53
N PRO A 144 -0.63 -1.32 -8.64
CA PRO A 144 0.49 -0.82 -9.41
C PRO A 144 1.82 -1.21 -8.76
N LEU A 145 2.70 -1.86 -9.53
CA LEU A 145 4.12 -1.86 -9.22
C LEU A 145 4.59 -0.40 -9.22
N MET A 146 5.27 0.01 -8.14
CA MET A 146 5.86 1.34 -8.08
C MET A 146 6.88 1.49 -9.19
N LYS A 147 6.65 2.46 -10.08
CA LYS A 147 7.76 3.26 -10.61
C LYS A 147 8.03 4.32 -9.56
N GLU A 148 9.31 4.58 -9.28
CA GLU A 148 9.69 5.49 -8.19
C GLU A 148 9.03 6.87 -8.33
N GLU A 149 8.81 7.54 -7.20
CA GLU A 149 8.32 8.92 -7.20
C GLU A 149 9.32 9.84 -7.94
N PRO A 150 8.83 10.91 -8.62
CA PRO A 150 9.71 11.81 -9.36
C PRO A 150 10.77 12.43 -8.44
N GLU A 151 12.01 12.49 -8.94
CA GLU A 151 13.27 12.75 -8.22
C GLU A 151 13.22 13.90 -7.21
N LYS A 152 12.39 14.92 -7.48
CA LYS A 152 12.08 16.04 -6.57
C LYS A 152 11.66 15.64 -5.15
N ALA A 153 11.10 14.45 -4.96
CA ALA A 153 10.79 13.92 -3.63
C ALA A 153 12.07 13.53 -2.85
N ARG A 154 13.06 12.90 -3.52
CA ARG A 154 14.40 12.64 -2.96
C ARG A 154 15.12 13.96 -2.67
N GLU A 155 15.23 14.85 -3.68
CA GLU A 155 15.90 16.16 -3.56
C GLU A 155 15.40 16.95 -2.33
N ALA A 156 14.08 16.99 -2.11
CA ALA A 156 13.48 17.70 -0.98
C ALA A 156 13.83 17.06 0.38
N SER A 157 13.94 15.73 0.44
CA SER A 157 14.30 14.99 1.66
C SER A 157 15.80 15.03 1.99
N GLU A 158 16.65 15.12 0.97
CA GLU A 158 18.11 15.23 1.07
C GLU A 158 18.49 16.66 1.49
N ALA A 159 17.91 17.67 0.83
CA ALA A 159 18.07 19.07 1.20
C ALA A 159 17.48 19.42 2.59
N GLU A 160 16.68 18.54 3.20
CA GLU A 160 16.25 18.61 4.60
C GLU A 160 17.20 17.87 5.58
N GLN A 161 18.08 17.01 5.10
CA GLN A 161 19.08 16.29 5.89
C GLN A 161 20.41 17.04 5.93
N GLU A 162 20.88 17.61 4.82
CA GLU A 162 22.08 18.47 4.79
C GLU A 162 21.95 19.64 5.76
N LYS A 163 20.80 20.33 5.76
CA LYS A 163 20.49 21.43 6.70
C LYS A 163 20.44 20.99 8.18
N LYS A 164 20.37 19.69 8.47
CA LYS A 164 20.46 19.09 9.82
C LYS A 164 21.86 18.54 10.13
N ALA A 165 22.77 18.54 9.16
CA ALA A 165 24.20 18.28 9.32
C ALA A 165 24.97 19.58 9.58
N ASP A 166 24.83 20.61 8.73
CA ASP A 166 25.41 21.96 8.94
C ASP A 166 25.15 22.48 10.36
N ALA A 167 23.89 22.38 10.80
CA ALA A 167 23.43 22.84 12.11
C ALA A 167 24.02 22.08 13.31
N LYS A 168 24.82 21.02 13.09
CA LYS A 168 25.58 20.31 14.13
C LYS A 168 27.06 20.65 14.13
N GLU A 169 27.66 20.89 12.97
CA GLU A 169 29.10 21.23 12.90
C GLU A 169 29.39 22.59 13.55
N GLU A 170 28.50 23.57 13.42
CA GLU A 170 28.62 24.86 14.15
C GLU A 170 28.56 24.69 15.68
N GLU A 171 27.82 23.71 16.22
CA GLU A 171 27.70 23.54 17.68
C GLU A 171 28.94 22.82 18.26
N GLU A 172 29.55 21.88 17.55
CA GLU A 172 30.74 21.15 18.03
C GLU A 172 32.04 21.99 17.92
N ALA A 173 32.13 22.89 16.95
CA ALA A 173 33.30 23.75 16.72
C ALA A 173 33.66 24.69 17.89
N THR A 174 32.75 24.94 18.84
CA THR A 174 32.95 25.93 19.93
C THR A 174 33.50 25.35 21.25
N LYS A 175 33.85 24.05 21.33
CA LYS A 175 34.31 23.41 22.60
C LYS A 175 35.54 22.51 22.50
N LYS A 176 36.75 23.10 22.40
CA LYS A 176 38.03 22.60 22.97
C LYS A 176 39.12 23.68 22.84
N SER A 177 39.78 24.08 23.91
CA SER A 177 41.13 23.61 24.31
C SER A 177 41.72 24.57 25.39
N PRO A 178 42.83 24.27 26.10
CA PRO A 178 43.42 22.97 26.50
C PRO A 178 43.85 22.93 28.01
N GLU A 179 44.45 21.82 28.46
CA GLU A 179 45.63 21.67 29.38
C GLU A 179 45.61 20.29 30.13
N GLY A 180 46.74 19.76 30.63
CA GLY A 180 46.65 18.95 31.87
C GLY A 180 47.57 17.76 32.26
N ASP A 181 48.41 17.15 31.41
CA ASP A 181 49.56 16.25 31.77
C ASP A 181 49.39 14.94 32.66
N ALA A 182 50.43 14.08 32.62
CA ALA A 182 50.97 13.17 33.67
C ALA A 182 50.33 11.79 34.07
N ALA A 183 50.73 10.74 33.34
CA ALA A 183 51.57 9.60 33.80
C ALA A 183 51.08 8.37 34.65
N GLN A 184 51.47 7.17 34.15
CA GLN A 184 52.31 6.11 34.80
C GLN A 184 51.78 4.70 35.20
N GLN A 185 52.70 3.73 35.03
CA GLN A 185 52.91 2.40 35.68
C GLN A 185 52.24 1.09 35.16
N THR A 186 53.01 0.45 34.27
CA THR A 186 53.27 -1.00 34.10
C THR A 186 53.01 -1.97 35.27
N LYS A 187 52.62 -3.22 34.93
CA LYS A 187 53.48 -4.41 35.18
C LYS A 187 53.13 -5.63 34.31
N THR A 188 54.06 -6.60 34.28
CA THR A 188 54.10 -7.77 33.38
C THR A 188 54.20 -9.06 34.19
N GLU A 189 53.60 -10.17 33.74
CA GLU A 189 54.09 -11.53 34.00
C GLU A 189 53.63 -12.53 32.92
N VAL A 190 54.33 -13.67 32.78
CA VAL A 190 54.50 -14.43 31.51
C VAL A 190 54.78 -15.93 31.79
N THR A 191 54.48 -16.84 30.84
CA THR A 191 54.86 -18.30 30.78
C THR A 191 54.27 -19.22 31.88
N GLN A 192 54.23 -20.58 31.85
CA GLN A 192 54.54 -21.72 30.93
C GLN A 192 53.79 -22.99 31.51
N GLU A 193 53.53 -24.15 30.88
CA GLU A 193 53.55 -24.69 29.51
C GLU A 193 52.75 -26.04 29.45
N THR A 194 53.03 -26.92 28.46
CA THR A 194 52.93 -28.42 28.45
C THR A 194 51.61 -29.13 28.85
N GLN A 195 50.94 -29.85 27.93
CA GLN A 195 51.15 -31.29 27.56
C GLN A 195 50.74 -32.31 28.66
N LYS A 196 50.13 -33.48 28.39
CA LYS A 196 50.22 -34.38 27.20
C LYS A 196 49.21 -35.56 27.21
N ASP A 197 49.13 -36.26 26.07
CA ASP A 197 48.81 -37.71 25.87
C ASP A 197 47.43 -38.31 26.30
N ALA A 198 46.91 -39.42 25.72
CA ALA A 198 47.05 -40.00 24.36
C ALA A 198 46.07 -41.20 24.14
N ALA A 199 45.61 -41.36 22.87
CA ALA A 199 45.20 -42.62 22.21
C ALA A 199 43.97 -43.43 22.77
N ASP A 200 43.38 -44.42 22.08
CA ASP A 200 43.69 -45.04 20.77
C ASP A 200 42.41 -45.57 20.03
N ARG A 201 42.57 -45.84 18.72
CA ARG A 201 41.83 -46.79 17.83
C ARG A 201 40.59 -46.39 17.00
N LYS A 202 40.90 -46.10 15.71
CA LYS A 202 40.68 -46.95 14.50
C LYS A 202 39.25 -47.41 14.13
N THR A 203 38.80 -47.51 12.87
CA THR A 203 39.33 -47.27 11.49
C THR A 203 38.10 -47.27 10.52
N THR A 204 38.10 -47.01 9.20
CA THR A 204 39.07 -46.86 8.06
C THR A 204 38.36 -45.98 6.99
N SER A 205 38.83 -45.62 5.79
CA SER A 205 40.06 -45.82 4.96
C SER A 205 40.04 -44.79 3.81
N GLU A 206 41.22 -44.34 3.33
CA GLU A 206 41.68 -44.22 1.91
C GLU A 206 40.70 -43.74 0.82
N ASP A 207 41.02 -42.90 -0.18
CA ASP A 207 42.16 -42.02 -0.55
C ASP A 207 41.62 -41.08 -1.70
N VAL A 208 42.24 -39.99 -2.17
CA VAL A 208 43.50 -39.87 -2.93
C VAL A 208 43.95 -38.39 -3.00
N LYS A 209 45.25 -38.15 -2.78
CA LYS A 209 46.22 -37.13 -3.27
C LYS A 209 45.73 -35.94 -4.12
N GLU A 210 46.14 -34.68 -3.89
CA GLU A 210 47.50 -34.07 -3.72
C GLU A 210 48.35 -33.92 -5.00
N ASP A 211 48.48 -32.65 -5.45
CA ASP A 211 49.73 -31.89 -5.67
C ASP A 211 49.31 -30.39 -5.78
N GLY A 212 50.09 -29.34 -5.46
CA GLY A 212 51.54 -29.24 -5.20
C GLY A 212 52.29 -28.67 -6.42
N SER A 213 53.04 -27.55 -6.37
CA SER A 213 53.22 -26.50 -5.34
C SER A 213 53.73 -25.18 -5.98
N GLU A 214 53.94 -24.16 -5.14
CA GLU A 214 54.74 -22.90 -5.24
C GLU A 214 55.77 -22.74 -6.41
N THR A 215 56.15 -21.55 -6.90
CA THR A 215 56.82 -20.42 -6.21
C THR A 215 56.97 -19.18 -7.15
N GLY A 216 57.31 -18.00 -6.61
CA GLY A 216 58.07 -16.96 -7.35
C GLY A 216 57.51 -15.53 -7.31
N ALA A 217 58.39 -14.52 -7.27
CA ALA A 217 58.06 -13.09 -7.31
C ALA A 217 59.12 -12.29 -8.10
N GLU A 218 58.75 -11.15 -8.69
CA GLU A 218 59.41 -9.82 -8.52
C GLU A 218 58.94 -8.72 -9.51
N ALA A 219 58.72 -7.52 -8.95
CA ALA A 219 58.95 -6.15 -9.47
C ALA A 219 58.56 -5.65 -10.90
N LYS A 220 57.57 -4.74 -10.91
CA LYS A 220 57.56 -3.37 -11.51
C LYS A 220 57.79 -3.13 -13.04
N SER A 221 56.68 -2.89 -13.75
CA SER A 221 56.37 -1.66 -14.53
C SER A 221 54.90 -1.74 -14.98
N GLY A 222 54.09 -0.69 -15.10
CA GLY A 222 54.38 0.75 -14.97
C GLY A 222 54.04 1.50 -16.26
N ASP A 223 52.75 1.77 -16.47
CA ASP A 223 52.17 2.76 -17.40
C ASP A 223 50.83 3.22 -16.80
N ASP A 224 50.39 4.45 -17.11
CA ASP A 224 49.17 5.07 -16.60
C ASP A 224 48.06 5.02 -17.68
N ASP A 225 46.85 4.58 -17.32
CA ASP A 225 45.62 4.74 -18.11
C ASP A 225 44.47 5.12 -17.15
N ASP A 226 43.92 6.33 -17.31
CA ASP A 226 42.72 6.81 -16.60
C ASP A 226 41.46 6.23 -17.28
N ASP A 227 41.06 5.01 -16.92
CA ASP A 227 39.71 4.51 -17.23
C ASP A 227 38.72 5.01 -16.17
N ASP A 228 37.89 6.01 -16.53
CA ASP A 228 36.68 6.39 -15.79
C ASP A 228 35.66 5.22 -15.84
N GLU A 229 35.85 4.22 -14.98
CA GLU A 229 34.81 3.24 -14.70
C GLU A 229 33.62 3.94 -14.02
N GLU A 230 32.64 4.38 -14.82
CA GLU A 230 31.28 4.62 -14.35
C GLU A 230 30.81 3.37 -13.60
N GLU A 231 30.83 3.39 -12.26
CA GLU A 231 30.19 2.39 -11.41
C GLU A 231 28.69 2.37 -11.71
N LYS A 232 28.31 1.62 -12.74
CA LYS A 232 26.92 1.41 -13.12
C LYS A 232 26.26 0.63 -12.00
N GLU A 233 25.52 1.36 -11.17
CA GLU A 233 24.74 0.79 -10.07
C GLU A 233 24.00 -0.46 -10.55
N PRO A 234 24.03 -1.56 -9.77
CA PRO A 234 23.39 -2.79 -10.17
C PRO A 234 21.90 -2.52 -10.43
N PRO A 235 21.29 -3.11 -11.49
CA PRO A 235 19.92 -2.79 -11.86
C PRO A 235 18.99 -2.91 -10.67
N VAL A 236 18.43 -1.77 -10.22
CA VAL A 236 17.63 -1.69 -9.00
C VAL A 236 16.48 -2.68 -9.12
N GLU A 237 16.54 -3.76 -8.33
CA GLU A 237 15.50 -4.79 -8.36
C GLU A 237 14.16 -4.13 -8.02
N PRO A 238 13.08 -4.42 -8.77
CA PRO A 238 11.79 -3.79 -8.55
C PRO A 238 11.28 -4.17 -7.16
N THR A 239 11.43 -3.26 -6.21
CA THR A 239 10.97 -3.43 -4.84
C THR A 239 9.47 -3.74 -4.85
N ALA A 240 9.08 -4.77 -4.13
CA ALA A 240 7.68 -5.20 -4.11
C ALA A 240 6.81 -4.02 -3.61
N ALA A 241 5.87 -3.59 -4.45
CA ALA A 241 4.99 -2.48 -4.10
C ALA A 241 4.27 -2.78 -2.77
N PRO A 242 4.16 -1.79 -1.86
CA PRO A 242 3.60 -2.02 -0.53
C PRO A 242 2.16 -2.53 -0.63
N ASP A 243 1.77 -3.41 0.28
CA ASP A 243 0.45 -4.03 0.29
C ASP A 243 -0.70 -3.00 0.28
N PRO A 244 -1.87 -3.30 -0.31
CA PRO A 244 -2.96 -2.35 -0.42
C PRO A 244 -3.44 -1.81 0.93
N THR A 245 -3.38 -0.49 1.10
CA THR A 245 -3.84 0.21 2.30
C THR A 245 -5.31 -0.14 2.61
N PRO A 246 -5.64 -0.80 3.74
CA PRO A 246 -7.01 -1.13 4.08
C PRO A 246 -7.86 0.13 4.14
N SER A 247 -8.99 0.15 3.43
CA SER A 247 -9.81 1.35 3.24
C SER A 247 -11.30 1.08 3.01
N PHE A 248 -12.14 2.03 3.43
CA PHE A 248 -13.58 2.06 3.13
C PHE A 248 -14.10 3.51 3.14
N ALA A 249 -15.32 3.75 2.64
CA ALA A 249 -15.93 5.09 2.63
C ALA A 249 -17.30 5.11 3.31
N LEU A 250 -17.65 6.24 3.95
CA LEU A 250 -19.01 6.58 4.37
C LEU A 250 -19.52 7.76 3.56
N LEU A 251 -20.65 7.61 2.87
CA LEU A 251 -21.35 8.69 2.17
C LEU A 251 -22.44 9.26 3.07
N ASP A 252 -22.39 10.55 3.38
CA ASP A 252 -23.57 11.28 3.86
C ASP A 252 -24.27 11.96 2.68
N ILE A 253 -25.36 11.33 2.23
CA ILE A 253 -26.18 11.81 1.11
C ILE A 253 -27.22 12.81 1.63
N GLN A 254 -27.17 14.05 1.15
CA GLN A 254 -28.07 15.15 1.52
C GLN A 254 -28.61 15.84 0.25
N GLY A 255 -29.67 15.27 -0.34
CA GLY A 255 -30.24 15.77 -1.60
C GLY A 255 -29.23 15.63 -2.74
N ALA A 256 -28.88 16.74 -3.39
CA ALA A 256 -27.89 16.75 -4.48
C ALA A 256 -26.42 16.81 -4.00
N VAL A 257 -26.18 16.85 -2.68
CA VAL A 257 -24.84 16.88 -2.07
C VAL A 257 -24.50 15.50 -1.51
N VAL A 258 -23.26 15.06 -1.72
CA VAL A 258 -22.70 13.89 -1.05
C VAL A 258 -21.39 14.27 -0.39
N VAL A 259 -21.31 14.07 0.92
CA VAL A 259 -20.05 14.14 1.66
C VAL A 259 -19.49 12.74 1.81
N THR A 260 -18.29 12.51 1.29
CA THR A 260 -17.57 11.24 1.39
C THR A 260 -16.52 11.34 2.50
N TYR A 261 -16.65 10.50 3.52
CA TYR A 261 -15.66 10.32 4.57
C TYR A 261 -14.87 9.04 4.27
N VAL A 262 -13.60 9.20 3.93
CA VAL A 262 -12.70 8.09 3.57
C VAL A 262 -11.96 7.65 4.83
N TYR A 263 -11.97 6.36 5.13
CA TYR A 263 -11.25 5.79 6.28
C TYR A 263 -10.13 4.90 5.74
N GLN A 264 -8.88 5.24 6.02
CA GLN A 264 -7.70 4.47 5.61
C GLN A 264 -6.88 4.03 6.83
N LEU A 265 -6.36 2.80 6.82
CA LEU A 265 -5.49 2.29 7.88
C LEU A 265 -4.02 2.40 7.45
N ILE A 266 -3.36 3.49 7.85
CA ILE A 266 -1.99 3.83 7.47
C ILE A 266 -1.14 3.90 8.74
N ASP A 267 0.02 3.25 8.76
CA ASP A 267 0.89 3.10 9.94
C ASP A 267 0.17 2.42 11.14
N GLY A 268 -0.86 1.62 10.83
CA GLY A 268 -1.78 1.05 11.82
C GLY A 268 -2.75 2.06 12.44
N GLU A 269 -2.72 3.35 12.06
CA GLU A 269 -3.64 4.40 12.50
C GLU A 269 -4.77 4.63 11.48
N VAL A 270 -5.94 5.06 11.96
CA VAL A 270 -7.07 5.37 11.06
C VAL A 270 -7.01 6.84 10.69
N LYS A 271 -6.51 7.14 9.49
CA LYS A 271 -6.53 8.48 8.90
C LYS A 271 -7.89 8.66 8.20
N VAL A 272 -8.45 9.88 8.24
CA VAL A 272 -9.78 10.18 7.70
C VAL A 272 -9.74 11.41 6.80
N GLU A 273 -10.16 11.25 5.55
CA GLU A 273 -10.32 12.34 4.57
C GLU A 273 -11.80 12.72 4.40
N LYS A 274 -12.09 13.97 4.04
CA LYS A 274 -13.45 14.45 3.74
C LYS A 274 -13.50 15.12 2.36
N ILE A 275 -14.23 14.51 1.43
CA ILE A 275 -14.45 15.01 0.07
C ILE A 275 -15.94 15.40 -0.05
N GLU A 276 -16.26 16.48 -0.78
CA GLU A 276 -17.65 16.89 -1.03
C GLU A 276 -17.91 16.98 -2.54
N TYR A 277 -18.93 16.26 -3.00
CA TYR A 277 -19.46 16.35 -4.36
C TYR A 277 -20.87 16.97 -4.34
N ARG A 278 -21.21 17.69 -5.41
CA ARG A 278 -22.49 18.39 -5.56
C ARG A 278 -22.99 18.31 -7.00
N LYS A 279 -23.99 17.46 -7.25
CA LYS A 279 -24.63 17.37 -8.56
C LYS A 279 -25.24 18.72 -8.95
N ALA A 280 -24.88 19.23 -10.13
CA ALA A 280 -25.48 20.42 -10.70
C ALA A 280 -26.97 20.16 -11.02
N ILE A 281 -27.88 20.86 -10.33
CA ILE A 281 -29.31 20.82 -10.65
C ILE A 281 -29.58 21.84 -11.76
N ASN A 282 -29.56 21.37 -13.01
CA ASN A 282 -29.92 22.19 -14.16
C ASN A 282 -31.43 22.49 -14.16
N ASN A 283 -31.82 23.62 -13.56
CA ASN A 283 -33.18 24.18 -13.59
C ASN A 283 -33.54 24.78 -14.98
N GLY A 284 -33.08 24.16 -16.07
CA GLY A 284 -33.47 24.53 -17.42
C GLY A 284 -34.87 24.02 -17.76
N PRO A 285 -35.61 24.67 -18.67
CA PRO A 285 -36.86 24.15 -19.18
C PRO A 285 -36.63 22.81 -19.90
N ASP A 286 -37.33 21.77 -19.46
CA ASP A 286 -37.23 20.40 -20.00
C ASP A 286 -37.91 20.31 -21.38
N PHE A 287 -37.20 20.76 -22.42
CA PHE A 287 -37.63 20.71 -23.83
C PHE A 287 -37.62 19.28 -24.39
N ARG A 288 -38.42 18.39 -23.78
CA ARG A 288 -38.78 17.09 -24.37
C ARG A 288 -39.94 17.29 -25.32
N TYR A 289 -39.65 17.14 -26.61
CA TYR A 289 -40.61 17.13 -27.71
C TYR A 289 -41.30 15.75 -27.83
#